data_AF-A0A1D6IMI6-F1
#
_entry.id   AF-A0A1D6IMI6-F1
#
_cell.length_a   1.000
_cell.length_b   1.000
_cell.length_c   1.000
_cell.angle_alpha   90.00
_cell.angle_beta   90.00
_cell.angle_gamma   90.00
#
_symmetry.space_group_name_H-M   'P 1'
#
loop_
_entity.id
_entity.type
_entity.pdbx_description
1 polymer ?
#
loop_
_entity_poly.entity_id
_entity_poly.type
_entity_poly.pdbx_seq_one_letter_code
_entity_poly.pdbx_strand_id
1 'polypeptide(L)'
;MSWFGHHHHNQPAPPASGPNQVFKIFCRANENYCLAVRDGAVVLAPVNPKDDHQHWYKDMRFSTRVKDEEGMPAFALVNKATGLAIKHSLGQSHPVKLAPFSPGTNERNY
;
A
#
# COMPACT_ATOMS: atom_id res chain seq x y z
N MET A 1 -34.12 28.14 -17.22
CA MET A 1 -33.66 28.52 -15.87
C MET A 1 -33.89 27.32 -14.96
N SER A 2 -32.84 26.55 -14.63
CA SER A 2 -32.16 26.52 -13.31
C SER A 2 -32.71 25.36 -12.45
N TRP A 3 -32.00 24.53 -11.67
CA TRP A 3 -30.60 24.32 -11.31
C TRP A 3 -30.53 22.98 -10.53
N PHE A 4 -29.40 22.25 -10.57
CA PHE A 4 -29.16 20.96 -9.89
C PHE A 4 -28.64 21.13 -8.44
N GLY A 5 -29.17 20.38 -7.48
CA GLY A 5 -28.66 20.38 -6.10
C GLY A 5 -28.25 18.99 -5.61
N HIS A 6 -26.98 18.61 -5.78
CA HIS A 6 -26.38 17.46 -5.10
C HIS A 6 -25.56 17.97 -3.91
N HIS A 7 -25.89 17.49 -2.70
CA HIS A 7 -25.19 17.81 -1.46
C HIS A 7 -23.80 17.15 -1.45
N HIS A 8 -22.75 17.92 -1.74
CA HIS A 8 -21.38 17.52 -1.45
C HIS A 8 -21.11 17.65 0.05
N HIS A 9 -20.96 16.52 0.72
CA HIS A 9 -20.39 16.46 2.06
C HIS A 9 -18.92 16.89 1.96
N ASN A 10 -18.61 18.08 2.49
CA ASN A 10 -17.26 18.64 2.54
C ASN A 10 -16.44 17.91 3.62
N GLN A 11 -16.12 16.63 3.39
CA GLN A 11 -15.09 15.95 4.14
C GLN A 11 -13.73 16.48 3.67
N PRO A 12 -12.86 17.00 4.56
CA PRO A 12 -11.49 17.31 4.21
C PRO A 12 -10.86 16.04 3.63
N ALA A 13 -10.22 16.16 2.47
CA ALA A 13 -9.46 15.06 1.90
C ALA A 13 -8.49 14.54 2.99
N PRO A 14 -8.39 13.21 3.20
CA PRO A 14 -7.43 12.67 4.15
C PRO A 14 -6.04 13.21 3.77
N PRO A 15 -5.19 13.56 4.77
CA PRO A 15 -3.89 14.16 4.51
C PRO A 15 -3.16 13.29 3.49
N ALA A 16 -2.73 13.92 2.40
CA ALA A 16 -1.99 13.25 1.33
C ALA A 16 -0.83 12.49 1.99
N SER A 17 -0.86 11.16 1.88
CA SER A 17 0.15 10.32 2.49
C SER A 17 1.50 10.65 1.86
N GLY A 18 2.29 11.45 2.57
CA GLY A 18 3.61 11.86 2.12
C GLY A 18 4.50 10.63 1.92
N PRO A 19 5.60 10.76 1.14
CA PRO A 19 6.46 9.64 0.77
C PRO A 19 7.09 8.86 1.94
N ASN A 20 6.96 9.36 3.18
CA ASN A 20 7.49 8.76 4.40
C ASN A 20 6.41 8.35 5.42
N GLN A 21 5.13 8.28 5.04
CA GLN A 21 4.10 7.86 5.99
C GLN A 21 4.11 6.34 6.14
N VAL A 22 4.51 5.90 7.34
CA VAL A 22 4.41 4.52 7.78
C VAL A 22 3.06 4.28 8.44
N PHE A 23 2.40 3.18 8.09
CA PHE A 23 1.10 2.78 8.62
C PHE A 23 1.02 1.26 8.82
N LYS A 24 -0.07 0.81 9.43
CA LYS A 24 -0.46 -0.61 9.53
C LYS A 24 -1.70 -0.87 8.69
N ILE A 25 -1.81 -2.07 8.14
CA ILE A 25 -2.98 -2.50 7.35
C ILE A 25 -3.78 -3.46 8.22
N PHE A 26 -4.95 -3.05 8.70
CA PHE A 26 -5.78 -3.84 9.61
C PHE A 26 -6.75 -4.74 8.87
N CYS A 27 -7.09 -5.88 9.47
CA CYS A 27 -8.16 -6.73 8.98
C CYS A 27 -9.51 -6.14 9.40
N ARG A 28 -10.36 -5.75 8.45
CA ARG A 28 -11.70 -5.22 8.75
C ARG A 28 -12.59 -6.22 9.50
N ALA A 29 -12.39 -7.52 9.31
CA ALA A 29 -13.15 -8.55 10.02
C ALA A 29 -12.73 -8.70 11.49
N ASN A 30 -11.49 -8.31 11.84
CA ASN A 30 -10.99 -8.30 13.21
C ASN A 30 -9.78 -7.36 13.33
N GLU A 31 -10.00 -6.17 13.89
CA GLU A 31 -8.98 -5.13 14.00
C GLU A 31 -7.85 -5.46 15.00
N ASN A 32 -7.98 -6.54 15.78
CA ASN A 32 -6.88 -7.05 16.58
C ASN A 32 -5.76 -7.70 15.75
N TYR A 33 -5.97 -7.85 14.44
CA TYR A 33 -5.00 -8.38 13.50
C TYR A 33 -4.62 -7.35 12.44
N CYS A 34 -3.34 -7.30 12.10
CA CYS A 34 -2.83 -6.51 10.98
C CYS A 34 -1.86 -7.30 10.11
N LEU A 35 -1.66 -6.79 8.90
CA LEU A 35 -0.78 -7.38 7.90
C LEU A 35 0.68 -7.31 8.36
N ALA A 36 1.38 -8.43 8.29
CA ALA A 36 2.77 -8.55 8.68
C ALA A 36 3.56 -9.42 7.70
N VAL A 37 4.88 -9.28 7.73
CA VAL A 37 5.80 -10.21 7.05
C VAL A 37 6.36 -11.20 8.06
N ARG A 38 6.24 -12.50 7.78
CA ARG A 38 6.79 -13.62 8.56
C ARG A 38 7.34 -14.67 7.62
N ASP A 39 8.58 -15.08 7.82
CA ASP A 39 9.20 -16.20 7.08
C ASP A 39 9.03 -16.10 5.55
N GLY A 40 9.12 -14.88 5.01
CA GLY A 40 8.95 -14.61 3.58
C GLY A 40 7.50 -14.60 3.06
N ALA A 41 6.51 -14.73 3.94
CA ALA A 41 5.08 -14.69 3.61
C ALA A 41 4.38 -13.45 4.18
N VAL A 42 3.27 -13.07 3.54
CA VAL A 42 2.33 -12.07 4.06
C VAL A 42 1.27 -12.77 4.89
N VAL A 43 1.11 -12.38 6.15
CA VAL A 43 0.17 -12.99 7.09
C VAL A 43 -0.64 -11.94 7.84
N LEU A 44 -1.76 -12.35 8.43
CA LEU A 44 -2.42 -11.59 9.49
C LEU A 44 -1.86 -12.04 10.84
N ALA A 45 -1.34 -11.09 11.62
CA ALA A 45 -0.78 -11.33 12.94
C ALA A 45 -1.42 -10.40 13.98
N PRO A 46 -1.46 -10.77 15.28
CA PRO A 46 -1.91 -9.88 16.33
C PRO A 46 -1.16 -8.55 16.33
N VAL A 47 -1.88 -7.45 16.52
CA VAL A 47 -1.29 -6.10 16.49
C VAL A 47 -0.27 -5.93 17.61
N ASN A 48 0.96 -5.55 17.23
CA ASN A 48 2.06 -5.24 18.13
C ASN A 48 2.71 -3.92 17.70
N PRO A 49 2.56 -2.81 18.45
CA PRO A 49 3.16 -1.52 18.11
C PRO A 49 4.68 -1.52 17.95
N LYS A 50 5.38 -2.47 18.59
CA LYS A 50 6.85 -2.56 18.56
C LYS A 50 7.38 -3.41 17.40
N ASP A 51 6.49 -4.05 16.65
CA ASP A 51 6.87 -4.95 15.57
C ASP A 51 6.96 -4.22 14.23
N ASP A 52 8.20 -3.97 13.79
CA ASP A 52 8.47 -3.29 12.53
C ASP A 52 8.03 -4.08 11.28
N HIS A 53 7.85 -5.40 11.39
CA HIS A 53 7.33 -6.19 10.29
C HIS A 53 5.83 -5.98 10.06
N GLN A 54 5.13 -5.27 10.96
CA GLN A 54 3.73 -4.81 10.77
C GLN A 54 3.64 -3.43 10.13
N HIS A 55 4.78 -2.76 9.92
CA HIS A 55 4.84 -1.41 9.39
C HIS A 55 5.02 -1.42 7.87
N TRP A 56 4.19 -0.66 7.17
CA TRP A 56 4.14 -0.55 5.72
C TRP A 56 4.19 0.91 5.30
N TYR A 57 4.65 1.17 4.08
CA TYR A 57 4.52 2.47 3.44
C TYR A 57 4.08 2.31 1.98
N LYS A 58 3.48 3.37 1.44
CA LYS A 58 3.15 3.45 0.01
C LYS A 58 4.31 4.10 -0.72
N ASP A 59 4.86 3.43 -1.71
CA ASP A 59 5.75 4.04 -2.67
C ASP A 59 4.97 4.52 -3.88
N MET A 60 4.98 5.83 -4.10
CA MET A 60 4.26 6.51 -5.19
C MET A 60 5.19 6.95 -6.32
N ARG A 61 6.48 6.58 -6.34
CA ARG A 61 7.45 7.16 -7.31
C ARG A 61 7.10 6.91 -8.77
N PHE A 62 6.42 5.80 -9.05
CA PHE A 62 5.98 5.44 -10.39
C PHE A 62 4.54 5.89 -10.71
N SER A 63 3.86 6.58 -9.78
CA SER A 63 2.43 6.84 -9.88
C SER A 63 2.03 7.78 -11.04
N THR A 64 2.97 8.57 -11.55
CA THR A 64 2.76 9.44 -12.73
C THR A 64 2.91 8.70 -14.06
N ARG A 65 3.67 7.59 -14.08
CA ARG A 65 3.99 6.80 -15.28
C ARG A 65 3.18 5.52 -15.40
N VAL A 66 2.78 4.95 -14.27
CA VAL A 66 2.02 3.70 -14.19
C VAL A 66 0.66 4.01 -13.59
N LYS A 67 -0.38 3.62 -14.33
CA LYS A 67 -1.78 3.75 -13.93
C LYS A 67 -2.43 2.39 -13.98
N ASP A 68 -3.46 2.18 -13.17
CA ASP A 68 -4.33 1.01 -13.31
C ASP A 68 -5.32 1.16 -14.48
N GLU A 69 -6.17 0.14 -14.67
CA GLU A 69 -7.17 0.08 -15.74
C GLU A 69 -8.23 1.20 -15.63
N GLU A 70 -8.43 1.74 -14.43
CA GLU A 70 -9.32 2.88 -14.17
C GLU A 70 -8.61 4.24 -14.36
N GLY A 71 -7.31 4.21 -14.68
CA GLY A 71 -6.48 5.40 -14.87
C GLY A 71 -5.95 6.01 -13.57
N MET A 72 -6.10 5.32 -12.44
CA MET A 72 -5.64 5.79 -11.14
C MET A 72 -4.13 5.57 -10.97
N PRO A 73 -3.42 6.47 -10.28
CA PRO A 73 -1.99 6.35 -10.06
C PRO A 73 -1.62 5.07 -9.30
N ALA A 74 -0.72 4.25 -9.86
CA ALA A 74 -0.28 3.03 -9.21
C ALA A 74 0.64 3.31 -8.02
N PHE A 75 0.70 2.37 -7.08
CA PHE A 75 1.57 2.42 -5.90
C PHE A 75 2.10 1.03 -5.53
N ALA A 76 3.24 0.99 -4.86
CA ALA A 76 3.74 -0.24 -4.23
C ALA A 76 3.52 -0.19 -2.72
N LEU A 77 3.05 -1.29 -2.14
CA LEU A 77 3.02 -1.48 -0.69
C LEU A 77 4.29 -2.20 -0.27
N VAL A 78 5.14 -1.50 0.48
CA VAL A 78 6.46 -2.00 0.88
C VAL A 78 6.51 -2.14 2.39
N ASN A 79 7.01 -3.28 2.85
CA ASN A 79 7.22 -3.52 4.27
C ASN A 79 8.48 -2.77 4.75
N LYS A 80 8.35 -2.02 5.83
CA LYS A 80 9.43 -1.19 6.39
C LYS A 80 10.62 -2.03 6.86
N ALA A 81 10.37 -3.16 7.52
CA ALA A 81 11.45 -3.98 8.09
C ALA A 81 12.25 -4.74 7.03
N THR A 82 11.58 -5.24 5.99
CA THR A 82 12.21 -6.14 5.02
C THR A 82 12.54 -5.50 3.67
N GLY A 83 11.94 -4.34 3.36
CA GLY A 83 12.05 -3.74 2.03
C GLY A 83 11.40 -4.57 0.92
N LEU A 84 10.54 -5.55 1.28
CA LEU A 84 9.82 -6.36 0.31
C LEU A 84 8.46 -5.73 -0.01
N ALA A 85 8.08 -5.77 -1.29
CA ALA A 85 6.78 -5.32 -1.77
C ALA A 85 5.80 -6.47 -1.96
N ILE A 86 4.51 -6.19 -1.76
CA ILE A 86 3.44 -7.14 -2.08
C ILE A 86 3.32 -7.28 -3.61
N LYS A 87 3.22 -8.51 -4.09
CA LYS A 87 2.94 -8.86 -5.49
C LYS A 87 1.72 -9.76 -5.58
N HIS A 88 0.99 -9.62 -6.68
CA HIS A 88 -0.12 -10.50 -7.04
C HIS A 88 0.29 -11.98 -7.00
N SER A 89 -0.65 -12.83 -6.60
CA SER A 89 -0.46 -14.27 -6.55
C SER A 89 -0.38 -14.89 -7.96
N LEU A 90 -0.10 -16.19 -8.05
CA LEU A 90 -0.08 -16.92 -9.33
C LEU A 90 -1.48 -17.27 -9.86
N GLY A 91 -2.55 -16.89 -9.16
CA GLY A 91 -3.92 -17.21 -9.52
C GLY A 91 -4.87 -17.07 -8.34
N GLN A 92 -6.16 -17.28 -8.61
CA GLN A 92 -7.20 -17.23 -7.57
C GLN A 92 -6.89 -18.25 -6.46
N SER A 93 -7.29 -17.93 -5.22
CA SER A 93 -7.09 -18.74 -4.01
C SER A 93 -5.64 -18.96 -3.56
N HIS A 94 -4.65 -18.39 -4.25
CA HIS A 94 -3.25 -18.44 -3.82
C HIS A 94 -2.92 -17.21 -2.97
N PRO A 95 -2.10 -17.35 -1.91
CA PRO A 95 -1.66 -16.21 -1.12
C PRO A 95 -0.87 -15.23 -1.99
N VAL A 96 -0.98 -13.94 -1.65
CA VAL A 96 -0.11 -12.90 -2.21
C VAL A 96 1.35 -13.21 -1.87
N LYS A 97 2.26 -12.78 -2.74
CA LYS A 97 3.69 -13.03 -2.60
C LYS A 97 4.42 -11.76 -2.22
N LEU A 98 5.65 -11.93 -1.74
CA LEU A 98 6.61 -10.84 -1.57
C LEU A 98 7.64 -10.90 -2.68
N ALA A 99 8.11 -9.72 -3.10
CA ALA A 99 9.24 -9.58 -4.01
C ALA A 99 10.16 -8.44 -3.54
N PRO A 100 11.47 -8.50 -3.82
CA PRO A 100 12.36 -7.37 -3.59
C PRO A 100 11.80 -6.09 -4.21
N PHE A 101 11.72 -5.02 -3.43
CA PHE A 101 11.34 -3.72 -3.96
C PHE A 101 12.57 -3.03 -4.54
N SER A 102 12.59 -2.86 -5.86
CA SER A 102 13.59 -2.06 -6.55
C SER A 102 13.03 -0.65 -6.77
N PRO A 103 13.44 0.36 -5.99
CA PRO A 103 12.92 1.73 -6.13
C PRO A 103 13.28 2.46 -7.45
N GLY A 104 13.89 1.75 -8.40
CA GLY A 104 14.61 2.33 -9.52
C GLY A 104 15.90 2.96 -9.03
N THR A 105 17.02 2.25 -9.16
CA THR A 105 18.32 2.93 -9.29
C THR A 105 18.17 3.85 -10.49
N ASN A 106 18.51 5.13 -10.32
CA ASN A 106 18.47 6.10 -11.41
C ASN A 106 19.13 5.49 -12.67
N GLU A 107 18.39 5.41 -13.77
CA GLU A 107 18.99 5.56 -15.10
C GLU A 107 19.54 7.00 -15.17
N ARG A 108 20.62 7.27 -14.43
CA ARG A 108 21.54 8.34 -14.78
C ARG A 108 22.38 7.77 -15.89
N ASN A 109 22.04 8.19 -17.10
CA ASN A 109 22.82 8.09 -18.32
C ASN A 109 24.34 8.10 -18.03
N TYR A 110 25.04 7.10 -18.54
CA TYR A 110 26.35 7.23 -19.17
C TYR A 110 26.37 6.32 -20.39
#